data_AF-A0A7W1LMX4-F1
#
_entry.id   AF-A0A7W1LMX4-F1
#
_cell.length_a   1.000
_cell.length_b   1.000
_cell.length_c   1.000
_cell.angle_alpha   90.00
_cell.angle_beta   90.00
_cell.angle_gamma   90.00
#
_symmetry.space_group_name_H-M   'P 1'
#
loop_
_entity.id
_entity.type
_entity.pdbx_description
1 polymer ?
#
loop_
_entity_poly.entity_id
_entity_poly.type
_entity_poly.pdbx_seq_one_letter_code
_entity_poly.pdbx_strand_id
1 'polypeptide(L)'
;MTSSDATPASRARRERDVASLVSQISFLEEEVTALRRRVTDGPRQTRALEERLAEAEGRASFLSERNDRLAETLREAREQLLTLREEIDRLAQPPSGYGIFLNRHDEDTVDIFTGGRKLRVSISPNVEMDSLLHGQEVMLNEAMNIVAATGFERAGDVVMLKEILQPVEGIPARALVIGHTDEERVVYLAETLREAPLRIGDS
;
A
#
# COMPACT_ATOMS: atom_id res chain seq x y z
N MET A 1 -89.50 -68.61 2.36
CA MET A 1 -89.96 -67.23 2.13
C MET A 1 -90.12 -66.56 3.48
N THR A 2 -89.30 -65.57 3.79
CA THR A 2 -89.65 -64.35 4.53
C THR A 2 -88.45 -63.41 4.41
N SER A 3 -88.33 -62.87 3.20
CA SER A 3 -87.58 -61.65 2.92
C SER A 3 -88.06 -60.56 3.87
N SER A 4 -87.23 -60.20 4.83
CA SER A 4 -87.40 -58.99 5.64
C SER A 4 -87.36 -57.81 4.68
N ASP A 5 -88.54 -57.28 4.36
CA ASP A 5 -88.73 -56.18 3.44
C ASP A 5 -88.28 -54.88 4.14
N ALA A 6 -87.04 -54.46 3.85
CA ALA A 6 -86.51 -53.21 4.33
C ALA A 6 -87.27 -52.06 3.65
N THR A 7 -87.97 -51.25 4.44
CA THR A 7 -88.74 -50.08 4.00
C THR A 7 -87.86 -49.20 3.08
N PRO A 8 -88.36 -48.66 1.95
CA PRO A 8 -87.55 -47.89 0.99
C PRO A 8 -86.76 -46.73 1.62
N ALA A 9 -87.27 -46.13 2.70
CA ALA A 9 -86.57 -45.11 3.48
C ALA A 9 -85.31 -45.62 4.22
N SER A 10 -85.30 -46.89 4.66
CA SER A 10 -84.17 -47.53 5.34
C SER A 10 -83.03 -47.85 4.36
N ARG A 11 -83.34 -48.34 3.15
CA ARG A 11 -82.37 -48.55 2.08
C ARG A 11 -81.71 -47.25 1.62
N ALA A 12 -82.49 -46.20 1.36
CA ALA A 12 -81.98 -44.89 0.94
C ALA A 12 -81.14 -44.17 2.01
N ARG A 13 -81.34 -44.48 3.30
CA ARG A 13 -80.50 -43.98 4.40
C ARG A 13 -79.16 -44.71 4.43
N ARG A 14 -79.20 -46.04 4.32
CA ARG A 14 -78.02 -46.90 4.23
C ARG A 14 -77.15 -46.57 3.02
N GLU A 15 -77.75 -46.30 1.86
CA GLU A 15 -77.01 -45.90 0.65
C GLU A 15 -76.31 -44.54 0.80
N ARG A 16 -76.94 -43.58 1.48
CA ARG A 16 -76.31 -42.28 1.81
C ARG A 16 -75.18 -42.43 2.82
N ASP A 17 -75.38 -43.26 3.85
CA ASP A 17 -74.35 -43.55 4.84
C ASP A 17 -73.15 -44.26 4.18
N VAL A 18 -73.40 -45.21 3.28
CA VAL A 18 -72.36 -45.90 2.49
C VAL A 18 -71.63 -44.92 1.56
N ALA A 19 -72.34 -44.03 0.86
CA ALA A 19 -71.72 -43.03 -0.01
C ALA A 19 -70.85 -42.03 0.78
N SER A 20 -71.31 -41.60 1.96
CA SER A 20 -70.53 -40.75 2.87
C SER A 20 -69.27 -41.45 3.37
N LEU A 21 -69.39 -42.73 3.75
CA LEU A 21 -68.24 -43.53 4.20
C LEU A 21 -67.23 -43.75 3.07
N VAL A 22 -67.68 -44.02 1.84
CA VAL A 22 -66.81 -44.18 0.67
C VAL A 22 -66.04 -42.89 0.38
N SER A 23 -66.71 -41.73 0.40
CA SER A 23 -66.06 -40.43 0.22
C SER A 23 -65.05 -40.12 1.34
N GLN A 24 -65.32 -40.56 2.57
CA GLN A 24 -64.43 -40.35 3.69
C GLN A 24 -63.22 -41.29 3.64
N ILE A 25 -63.41 -42.53 3.19
CA ILE A 25 -62.32 -43.49 2.94
C ILE A 25 -61.39 -42.95 1.84
N SER A 26 -61.92 -42.48 0.71
CA SER A 26 -61.08 -41.94 -0.37
C SER A 26 -60.28 -40.72 0.07
N PHE A 27 -60.87 -39.83 0.86
CA PHE A 27 -60.18 -38.66 1.43
C PHE A 27 -59.04 -39.09 2.37
N LEU A 28 -59.31 -40.04 3.28
CA LEU A 28 -58.30 -40.59 4.18
C LEU A 28 -57.19 -41.34 3.44
N GLU A 29 -57.50 -42.05 2.36
CA GLU A 29 -56.52 -42.73 1.52
C GLU A 29 -55.59 -41.74 0.80
N GLU A 30 -56.12 -40.64 0.26
CA GLU A 30 -55.31 -39.56 -0.30
C GLU A 30 -54.42 -38.91 0.76
N GLU A 31 -54.96 -38.63 1.95
CA GLU A 31 -54.23 -38.01 3.04
C GLU A 31 -53.10 -38.91 3.59
N VAL A 32 -53.36 -40.22 3.71
CA VAL A 32 -52.34 -41.22 4.05
C VAL A 32 -51.28 -41.29 2.97
N THR A 33 -51.65 -41.20 1.70
CA THR A 33 -50.69 -41.22 0.58
C THR A 33 -49.80 -39.98 0.61
N ALA A 34 -50.37 -38.81 0.90
CA ALA A 34 -49.62 -37.56 1.05
C ALA A 34 -48.69 -37.59 2.27
N LEU A 35 -49.15 -38.10 3.41
CA LEU A 35 -48.34 -38.25 4.62
C LEU A 35 -47.20 -39.26 4.42
N ARG A 36 -47.47 -40.39 3.77
CA ARG A 36 -46.43 -41.39 3.44
C ARG A 36 -45.34 -40.80 2.56
N ARG A 37 -45.70 -40.02 1.51
CA ARG A 37 -44.72 -39.32 0.68
C ARG A 37 -43.87 -38.34 1.49
N ARG A 38 -44.50 -37.56 2.38
CA ARG A 38 -43.81 -36.58 3.23
C ARG A 38 -42.85 -37.26 4.23
N VAL A 39 -43.24 -38.41 4.78
CA VAL A 39 -42.39 -39.22 5.67
C VAL A 39 -41.23 -39.85 4.91
N THR A 40 -41.40 -40.23 3.64
CA THR A 40 -40.30 -40.77 2.84
C THR A 40 -39.34 -39.70 2.31
N ASP A 41 -39.83 -38.49 2.02
CA ASP A 41 -39.02 -37.40 1.46
C ASP A 41 -38.33 -36.55 2.53
N GLY A 42 -38.93 -36.41 3.71
CA GLY A 42 -38.36 -35.66 4.85
C GLY A 42 -36.92 -36.09 5.19
N PRO A 43 -36.64 -37.38 5.44
CA PRO A 43 -35.30 -37.86 5.76
C PRO A 43 -34.27 -37.60 4.64
N ARG A 44 -34.70 -37.59 3.38
CA ARG A 44 -33.83 -37.30 2.23
C ARG A 44 -33.47 -35.81 2.18
N GLN A 45 -34.44 -34.94 2.41
CA GLN A 45 -34.20 -33.49 2.50
C GLN A 45 -33.31 -33.14 3.70
N THR A 46 -33.54 -33.75 4.86
CA THR A 46 -32.70 -33.52 6.05
C THR A 46 -31.25 -33.91 5.78
N ARG A 47 -30.99 -35.08 5.20
CA ARG A 47 -29.63 -35.52 4.83
C ARG A 47 -28.96 -34.59 3.82
N ALA A 48 -29.70 -34.13 2.81
CA ALA A 48 -29.16 -33.20 1.83
C ALA A 48 -28.82 -31.82 2.44
N LEU A 49 -29.58 -31.38 3.45
CA LEU A 49 -29.28 -30.17 4.21
C LEU A 49 -28.07 -30.36 5.13
N GLU A 50 -27.96 -31.52 5.80
CA GLU A 50 -26.81 -31.89 6.63
C GLU A 50 -25.51 -31.97 5.81
N GLU A 51 -25.54 -32.58 4.63
CA GLU A 51 -24.39 -32.62 3.71
C GLU A 51 -23.97 -31.21 3.27
N ARG A 52 -24.93 -30.36 2.89
CA ARG A 52 -24.64 -28.97 2.50
C ARG A 52 -24.11 -28.15 3.67
N LEU A 53 -24.60 -28.38 4.87
CA LEU A 53 -24.11 -27.72 6.08
C LEU A 53 -22.66 -28.13 6.36
N ALA A 54 -22.36 -29.43 6.36
CA ALA A 54 -21.02 -29.94 6.54
C ALA A 54 -20.05 -29.42 5.46
N GLU A 55 -20.49 -29.33 4.21
CA GLU A 55 -19.70 -28.76 3.11
C GLU A 55 -19.44 -27.26 3.30
N ALA A 56 -20.44 -26.50 3.75
CA ALA A 56 -20.30 -25.08 4.03
C ALA A 56 -19.39 -24.81 5.24
N GLU A 57 -19.51 -25.59 6.31
CA GLU A 57 -18.64 -25.54 7.49
C GLU A 57 -17.19 -25.86 7.13
N GLY A 58 -16.96 -26.88 6.30
CA GLY A 58 -15.64 -27.22 5.78
C GLY A 58 -15.03 -26.08 4.95
N ARG A 59 -15.82 -25.45 4.06
CA ARG A 59 -15.37 -24.26 3.31
C ARG A 59 -15.06 -23.08 4.22
N ALA A 60 -15.89 -22.83 5.23
CA ALA A 60 -15.69 -21.75 6.19
C ALA A 60 -14.38 -21.96 6.99
N SER A 61 -14.12 -23.17 7.48
CA SER A 61 -12.88 -23.51 8.17
C SER A 61 -11.66 -23.30 7.26
N PHE A 62 -11.72 -23.80 6.03
CA PHE A 62 -10.63 -23.63 5.05
C PHE A 62 -10.34 -22.16 4.74
N LEU A 63 -11.39 -21.35 4.54
CA LEU A 63 -11.24 -19.91 4.29
C LEU A 63 -10.73 -19.18 5.52
N SER A 64 -11.15 -19.58 6.72
CA SER A 64 -10.64 -19.02 7.98
C SER A 64 -9.15 -19.29 8.14
N GLU A 65 -8.71 -20.54 7.98
CA GLU A 65 -7.27 -20.89 8.04
C GLU A 65 -6.45 -20.12 7.01
N ARG A 66 -7.00 -19.92 5.80
CA ARG A 66 -6.33 -19.15 4.76
C ARG A 66 -6.26 -17.66 5.10
N ASN A 67 -7.32 -17.12 5.71
CA ASN A 67 -7.33 -15.75 6.19
C ASN A 67 -6.29 -15.56 7.29
N ASP A 68 -6.21 -16.50 8.24
CA ASP A 68 -5.24 -16.46 9.34
C ASP A 68 -3.80 -16.47 8.80
N ARG A 69 -3.48 -17.36 7.86
CA ARG A 69 -2.15 -17.39 7.20
C ARG A 69 -1.85 -16.09 6.45
N LEU A 70 -2.82 -15.53 5.73
CA LEU A 70 -2.63 -14.26 5.03
C LEU A 70 -2.42 -13.10 6.02
N ALA A 71 -3.18 -13.07 7.11
CA ALA A 71 -3.03 -12.08 8.15
C ALA A 71 -1.67 -12.20 8.86
N GLU A 72 -1.16 -13.42 9.05
CA GLU A 72 0.18 -13.67 9.59
C GLU A 72 1.27 -13.16 8.63
N THR A 73 1.22 -13.55 7.35
CA THR A 73 2.18 -13.07 6.34
C THR A 73 2.17 -11.54 6.18
N LEU A 74 1.00 -10.91 6.30
CA LEU A 74 0.87 -9.46 6.22
C LEU A 74 1.43 -8.77 7.48
N ARG A 75 1.31 -9.39 8.66
CA ARG A 75 1.98 -8.90 9.88
C ARG A 75 3.49 -9.02 9.76
N GLU A 76 4.01 -10.15 9.29
CA GLU A 76 5.44 -10.37 9.07
C GLU A 76 6.02 -9.36 8.07
N ALA A 77 5.37 -9.17 6.92
CA ALA A 77 5.81 -8.19 5.92
C ALA A 77 5.78 -6.76 6.47
N ARG A 78 4.77 -6.41 7.28
CA ARG A 78 4.70 -5.12 7.95
C ARG A 78 5.83 -4.93 8.96
N GLU A 79 6.17 -5.97 9.71
CA GLU A 79 7.28 -5.94 10.67
C GLU A 79 8.63 -5.75 9.95
N GLN A 80 8.86 -6.49 8.86
CA GLN A 80 10.04 -6.31 8.02
C GLN A 80 10.17 -4.88 7.47
N LEU A 81 9.05 -4.29 7.02
CA LEU A 81 9.04 -2.89 6.56
C LEU A 81 9.36 -1.91 7.68
N LEU A 82 8.87 -2.15 8.90
CA LEU A 82 9.21 -1.32 10.05
C LEU A 82 10.69 -1.46 10.42
N THR A 83 11.26 -2.67 10.43
CA THR A 83 12.68 -2.88 10.69
C THR A 83 13.56 -2.18 9.65
N LEU A 84 13.24 -2.33 8.36
CA LEU A 84 13.97 -1.64 7.29
C LEU A 84 13.89 -0.13 7.42
N ARG A 85 12.72 0.40 7.80
CA ARG A 85 12.55 1.83 8.06
C ARG A 85 13.39 2.30 9.25
N GLU A 86 13.42 1.54 10.34
CA GLU A 86 14.25 1.85 11.50
C GLU A 86 15.74 1.79 11.20
N GLU A 87 16.18 0.88 10.32
CA GLU A 87 17.56 0.83 9.83
C GLU A 87 17.90 2.06 8.96
N ILE A 88 16.99 2.48 8.09
CA ILE A 88 17.13 3.72 7.31
C ILE A 88 17.21 4.94 8.24
N ASP A 89 16.32 5.02 9.24
CA ASP A 89 16.30 6.13 10.20
C ASP A 89 17.56 6.11 11.10
N ARG A 90 18.12 4.94 11.40
CA ARG A 90 19.39 4.80 12.13
C ARG A 90 20.58 5.29 11.29
N LEU A 91 20.60 5.03 9.98
CA LEU A 91 21.61 5.60 9.08
C LEU A 91 21.50 7.13 8.97
N ALA A 92 20.36 7.71 9.37
CA ALA A 92 20.18 9.16 9.48
C ALA A 92 20.58 9.73 10.86
N GLN A 93 21.00 8.91 11.83
CA GLN A 93 21.49 9.40 13.14
C GLN A 93 22.94 9.93 13.03
N PRO A 94 23.32 10.96 13.80
CA PRO A 94 24.66 11.56 13.76
C PRO A 94 25.73 10.58 14.26
N PRO A 95 26.97 10.57 13.68
CA PRO A 95 27.66 11.70 13.04
C PRO A 95 27.46 11.78 11.53
N SER A 96 26.71 12.79 11.08
CA SER A 96 26.53 13.06 9.66
C SER A 96 27.66 13.95 9.15
N GLY A 97 28.27 13.54 8.04
CA GLY A 97 29.19 14.39 7.30
C GLY A 97 28.41 15.49 6.58
N TYR A 98 29.07 16.60 6.29
CA TYR A 98 28.53 17.63 5.40
C TYR A 98 29.32 17.65 4.10
N GLY A 99 28.64 18.04 3.02
CA GLY A 99 29.24 18.24 1.71
C GLY A 99 28.50 19.34 0.94
N ILE A 100 29.12 19.83 -0.12
CA ILE A 100 28.55 20.84 -1.01
C ILE A 100 28.09 20.14 -2.29
N PHE A 101 26.84 20.31 -2.66
CA PHE A 101 26.29 19.78 -3.91
C PHE A 101 26.85 20.55 -5.12
N LEU A 102 27.36 19.82 -6.11
CA LEU A 102 27.96 20.40 -7.32
C LEU A 102 27.11 20.16 -8.55
N ASN A 103 26.80 18.92 -8.90
CA ASN A 103 26.02 18.67 -10.11
C ASN A 103 25.27 17.36 -10.02
N ARG A 104 24.12 17.33 -10.67
CA ARG A 104 23.36 16.10 -10.86
C ARG A 104 23.89 15.33 -12.07
N HIS A 105 23.90 14.00 -11.95
CA HIS A 105 24.11 13.05 -13.05
C HIS A 105 22.85 12.18 -13.21
N ASP A 106 22.99 11.07 -13.93
CA ASP A 106 21.89 10.18 -14.27
C ASP A 106 21.36 9.37 -13.08
N GLU A 107 20.09 8.97 -13.25
CA GLU A 107 19.15 8.16 -12.46
C GLU A 107 19.08 8.36 -10.95
N ASP A 108 20.18 8.45 -10.18
CA ASP A 108 20.17 8.72 -8.73
C ASP A 108 21.54 9.21 -8.18
N THR A 109 22.45 9.61 -9.07
CA THR A 109 23.83 9.96 -8.68
C THR A 109 24.11 11.45 -8.80
N VAL A 110 24.89 11.98 -7.86
CA VAL A 110 25.28 13.38 -7.86
C VAL A 110 26.73 13.55 -7.44
N ASP A 111 27.34 14.63 -7.91
CA ASP A 111 28.67 15.02 -7.49
C ASP A 111 28.58 15.96 -6.29
N ILE A 112 29.33 15.64 -5.25
CA ILE A 112 29.51 16.46 -4.05
C ILE A 112 30.99 16.85 -3.88
N PHE A 113 31.22 17.90 -3.12
CA PHE A 113 32.53 18.26 -2.60
C PHE A 113 32.54 18.07 -1.08
N THR A 114 33.43 17.22 -0.58
CA THR A 114 33.59 17.02 0.86
C THR A 114 35.05 16.68 1.18
N GLY A 115 35.57 17.20 2.30
CA GLY A 115 36.94 16.93 2.75
C GLY A 115 38.03 17.27 1.72
N GLY A 116 37.82 18.31 0.89
CA GLY A 116 38.80 18.77 -0.10
C GLY A 116 38.85 17.98 -1.41
N ARG A 117 37.92 17.04 -1.63
CA ARG A 117 37.85 16.24 -2.87
C ARG A 117 36.43 16.16 -3.41
N LYS A 118 36.35 15.90 -4.71
CA LYS A 118 35.09 15.66 -5.42
C LYS A 118 34.74 14.16 -5.35
N LEU A 119 33.53 13.84 -4.94
CA LEU A 119 33.01 12.48 -4.88
C LEU A 119 31.70 12.40 -5.67
N ARG A 120 31.44 11.25 -6.29
CA ARG A 120 30.13 10.91 -6.81
C ARG A 120 29.43 10.00 -5.82
N VAL A 121 28.22 10.37 -5.43
CA VAL A 121 27.46 9.71 -4.37
C VAL A 121 26.02 9.48 -4.81
N SER A 122 25.35 8.55 -4.13
CA SER A 122 23.93 8.27 -4.34
C SER A 122 23.05 9.13 -3.43
N ILE A 123 21.84 9.42 -3.88
CA ILE A 123 20.82 10.12 -3.10
C ILE A 123 19.89 9.12 -2.42
N SER A 124 19.52 9.39 -1.17
CA SER A 124 18.45 8.66 -0.48
C SER A 124 17.09 8.98 -1.09
N PRO A 125 16.18 7.99 -1.29
CA PRO A 125 14.84 8.22 -1.82
C PRO A 125 13.99 9.25 -1.06
N ASN A 126 14.37 9.58 0.18
CA ASN A 126 13.68 10.56 1.00
C ASN A 126 14.01 12.03 0.62
N VAL A 127 14.98 12.27 -0.27
CA VAL A 127 15.41 13.61 -0.68
C VAL A 127 14.92 13.90 -2.09
N GLU A 128 14.26 15.04 -2.28
CA GLU A 128 13.76 15.47 -3.59
C GLU A 128 14.91 16.03 -4.45
N MET A 129 15.38 15.21 -5.40
CA MET A 129 16.54 15.51 -6.24
C MET A 129 16.38 16.80 -7.07
N ASP A 130 15.16 17.11 -7.52
CA ASP A 130 14.85 18.30 -8.32
C ASP A 130 14.90 19.61 -7.51
N SER A 131 14.89 19.51 -6.17
CA SER A 131 14.97 20.67 -5.27
C SER A 131 16.40 21.09 -4.94
N LEU A 132 17.39 20.27 -5.30
CA LEU A 132 18.80 20.51 -4.97
C LEU A 132 19.40 21.62 -5.84
N LEU A 133 19.96 22.62 -5.17
CA LEU A 133 20.57 23.77 -5.82
C LEU A 133 22.09 23.69 -5.83
N HIS A 134 22.72 24.14 -6.92
CA HIS A 134 24.18 24.21 -7.00
C HIS A 134 24.77 25.03 -5.84
N GLY A 135 25.76 24.47 -5.15
CA GLY A 135 26.40 25.12 -3.99
C GLY A 135 25.65 24.96 -2.67
N GLN A 136 24.53 24.24 -2.65
CA GLN A 136 23.79 23.94 -1.43
C GLN A 136 24.54 22.91 -0.58
N GLU A 137 24.50 23.08 0.74
CA GLU A 137 25.01 22.12 1.69
C GLU A 137 24.06 20.92 1.80
N VAL A 138 24.63 19.72 1.85
CA VAL A 138 23.93 18.45 1.96
C VAL A 138 24.50 17.63 3.11
N MET A 139 23.62 16.91 3.79
CA MET A 139 23.96 16.02 4.87
C MET A 139 24.22 14.61 4.33
N LEU A 140 25.31 14.01 4.77
CA LEU A 140 25.82 12.71 4.33
C LEU A 140 25.75 11.71 5.48
N ASN A 141 25.36 10.47 5.17
CA ASN A 141 25.49 9.35 6.11
C ASN A 141 26.91 8.74 6.07
N GLU A 142 27.15 7.70 6.89
CA GLU A 142 28.43 6.99 6.94
C GLU A 142 28.85 6.35 5.60
N ALA A 143 27.88 6.00 4.76
CA ALA A 143 28.09 5.47 3.42
C ALA A 143 28.32 6.55 2.35
N MET A 144 28.42 7.83 2.75
CA MET A 144 28.53 9.00 1.88
C MET A 144 27.30 9.24 0.99
N ASN A 145 26.12 8.70 1.34
CA ASN A 145 24.88 9.00 0.64
C ASN A 145 24.23 10.27 1.20
N ILE A 146 23.57 11.02 0.32
CA ILE A 146 22.84 12.23 0.72
C ILE A 146 21.54 11.83 1.41
N VAL A 147 21.35 12.30 2.64
CA VAL A 147 20.17 12.02 3.47
C VAL A 147 19.26 13.23 3.67
N ALA A 148 19.79 14.44 3.54
CA ALA A 148 19.02 15.68 3.61
C ALA A 148 19.71 16.81 2.86
N ALA A 149 18.91 17.71 2.30
CA ALA A 149 19.37 19.01 1.82
C ALA A 149 19.21 20.03 2.95
N THR A 150 20.26 20.80 3.25
CA THR A 150 20.21 21.88 4.25
C THR A 150 20.13 23.22 3.54
N GLY A 151 20.93 24.20 3.96
CA GLY A 151 20.95 25.54 3.40
C GLY A 151 22.21 25.80 2.60
N PHE A 152 22.55 27.08 2.49
CA PHE A 152 23.87 27.49 2.03
C PHE A 152 24.73 27.81 3.25
N GLU A 153 26.02 27.52 3.17
CA GLU A 153 26.97 27.86 4.23
C GLU A 153 26.97 29.38 4.45
N ARG A 154 26.91 29.80 5.72
CA ARG A 154 26.80 31.22 6.11
C ARG A 154 28.08 31.76 6.77
N ALA A 155 29.10 30.93 6.90
CA ALA A 155 30.38 31.28 7.49
C ALA A 155 31.49 30.82 6.55
N GLY A 156 32.55 31.60 6.40
CA GLY A 156 33.63 31.30 5.47
C GLY A 156 34.49 32.52 5.18
N ASP A 157 35.32 32.41 4.16
CA ASP A 157 36.19 33.50 3.72
C ASP A 157 35.40 34.52 2.92
N VAL A 158 35.58 35.80 3.27
CA VAL A 158 35.04 36.93 2.49
C VAL A 158 36.02 37.26 1.38
N VAL A 159 35.51 37.32 0.16
CA VAL A 159 36.29 37.59 -1.05
C VAL A 159 35.62 38.70 -1.86
N MET A 160 36.41 39.46 -2.62
CA MET A 160 35.90 40.53 -3.47
C MET A 160 35.63 40.00 -4.89
N LEU A 161 34.44 40.27 -5.44
CA LEU A 161 34.12 39.92 -6.82
C LEU A 161 34.87 40.81 -7.81
N LYS A 162 35.79 40.24 -8.59
CA LYS A 162 36.57 40.97 -9.62
C LYS A 162 35.87 40.95 -10.98
N GLU A 163 35.42 39.77 -11.40
CA GLU A 163 34.81 39.58 -12.73
C GLU A 163 33.88 38.35 -12.72
N ILE A 164 32.76 38.45 -13.42
CA ILE A 164 31.90 37.29 -13.73
C ILE A 164 32.36 36.71 -15.06
N LEU A 165 32.73 35.44 -15.08
CA LEU A 165 33.22 34.78 -16.29
C LEU A 165 32.07 34.48 -17.24
N GLN A 166 32.38 34.43 -18.53
CA GLN A 166 31.39 34.10 -19.56
C GLN A 166 30.80 32.70 -19.30
N PRO A 167 29.47 32.54 -19.45
CA PRO A 167 28.83 31.25 -19.28
C PRO A 167 29.33 30.27 -20.34
N VAL A 168 29.61 29.04 -19.91
CA VAL A 168 29.99 27.93 -20.79
C VAL A 168 28.89 26.89 -20.70
N GLU A 169 28.42 26.41 -21.84
CA GLU A 169 27.36 25.40 -21.90
C GLU A 169 27.75 24.14 -21.10
N GLY A 170 26.84 23.68 -20.23
CA GLY A 170 27.06 22.51 -19.38
C GLY A 170 27.93 22.74 -18.14
N ILE A 171 28.36 23.98 -17.86
CA ILE A 171 29.17 24.31 -16.66
C ILE A 171 28.42 25.35 -15.81
N PRO A 172 28.39 25.20 -14.47
CA PRO A 172 27.83 26.22 -13.59
C PRO A 172 28.52 27.58 -13.76
N ALA A 173 27.80 28.67 -13.48
CA ALA A 173 28.34 30.02 -13.55
C ALA A 173 29.59 30.16 -12.65
N ARG A 174 30.58 30.91 -13.13
CA ARG A 174 31.88 31.08 -12.46
C ARG A 174 32.23 32.55 -12.33
N ALA A 175 32.97 32.87 -11.27
CA ALA A 175 33.47 34.20 -11.01
C ALA A 175 34.96 34.16 -10.65
N LEU A 176 35.67 35.22 -11.01
CA LEU A 176 37.01 35.52 -10.53
C LEU A 176 36.87 36.37 -9.26
N VAL A 177 37.41 35.88 -8.17
CA VAL A 177 37.39 36.54 -6.86
C VAL A 177 38.80 36.80 -6.36
N ILE A 178 38.96 37.87 -5.57
CA ILE A 178 40.22 38.23 -4.91
C ILE A 178 40.07 38.01 -3.41
N GLY A 179 40.97 37.22 -2.83
CA GLY A 179 41.05 36.99 -1.39
C GLY A 179 41.74 38.14 -0.64
N HIS A 180 41.87 37.99 0.67
CA HIS A 180 42.48 39.02 1.53
C HIS A 180 44.01 39.17 1.34
N THR A 181 44.67 38.23 0.65
CA THR A 181 46.11 38.25 0.32
C THR A 181 46.38 38.68 -1.13
N ASP A 182 45.41 39.31 -1.80
CA ASP A 182 45.45 39.59 -3.25
C ASP A 182 45.58 38.33 -4.13
N GLU A 183 45.20 37.16 -3.59
CA GLU A 183 45.17 35.93 -4.36
C GLU A 183 43.92 35.86 -5.25
N GLU A 184 44.11 35.52 -6.52
CA GLU A 184 43.02 35.40 -7.49
C GLU A 184 42.59 33.93 -7.61
N ARG A 185 41.30 33.67 -7.41
CA ARG A 185 40.72 32.32 -7.52
C ARG A 185 39.46 32.33 -8.38
N VAL A 186 39.27 31.26 -9.14
CA VAL A 186 38.03 31.01 -9.87
C VAL A 186 37.14 30.14 -8.99
N VAL A 187 35.92 30.62 -8.73
CA VAL A 187 34.91 29.93 -7.91
C VAL A 187 33.64 29.69 -8.72
N TYR A 188 32.87 28.68 -8.32
CA TYR A 188 31.52 28.50 -8.83
C TYR A 188 30.54 29.38 -8.05
N LEU A 189 29.57 29.96 -8.76
CA LEU A 189 28.50 30.73 -8.16
C LEU A 189 27.37 29.78 -7.75
N ALA A 190 26.95 29.86 -6.49
CA ALA A 190 25.75 29.19 -6.01
C ALA A 190 24.52 29.61 -6.82
N GLU A 191 23.52 28.72 -6.90
CA GLU A 191 22.32 28.98 -7.71
C GLU A 191 21.60 30.27 -7.28
N THR A 192 21.56 30.54 -5.97
CA THR A 192 20.93 31.73 -5.37
C THR A 192 21.57 33.05 -5.81
N LEU A 193 22.83 33.02 -6.25
CA LEU A 193 23.56 34.21 -6.71
C LEU A 193 23.44 34.44 -8.22
N ARG A 194 22.86 33.50 -8.99
CA ARG A 194 22.70 33.68 -10.45
C ARG A 194 21.67 34.74 -10.80
N GLU A 195 20.61 34.85 -10.01
CA GLU A 195 19.55 35.84 -10.23
C GLU A 195 19.81 37.16 -9.47
N ALA A 196 20.85 37.19 -8.63
CA ALA A 196 21.23 38.39 -7.89
C ALA A 196 21.99 39.38 -8.81
N PRO A 197 21.73 40.70 -8.71
CA PRO A 197 22.44 41.71 -9.50
C PRO A 197 23.84 41.98 -8.95
N LEU A 198 24.73 40.99 -9.10
CA LEU A 198 26.12 41.06 -8.65
C LEU A 198 26.89 42.17 -9.39
N ARG A 199 27.62 43.00 -8.63
CA ARG A 199 28.48 44.06 -9.15
C ARG A 199 29.93 43.80 -8.79
N ILE A 200 30.83 44.26 -9.66
CA ILE A 200 32.26 44.22 -9.40
C ILE A 200 32.53 45.04 -8.13
N GLY A 201 33.24 44.44 -7.18
CA GLY A 201 33.51 45.01 -5.87
C GLY A 201 32.52 44.63 -4.77
N ASP A 202 31.50 43.81 -5.06
CA ASP A 202 30.65 43.22 -4.02
C ASP A 202 31.43 42.16 -3.22
N SER A 203 31.07 42.02 -1.94
CA SER A 203 31.63 41.08 -0.95
C SER A 203 30.54 40.26 -0.28
#